data_AF-A0A2N2NLX4-F1
#
_entry.id   AF-A0A2N2NLX4-F1
#
_cell.length_a   1.000
_cell.length_b   1.000
_cell.length_c   1.000
_cell.angle_alpha   90.00
_cell.angle_beta   90.00
_cell.angle_gamma   90.00
#
_symmetry.space_group_name_H-M   'P 1'
#
loop_
_entity.id
_entity.type
_entity.pdbx_description
1 polymer ?
#
loop_
_entity_poly.entity_id
_entity_poly.type
_entity_poly.pdbx_seq_one_letter_code
_entity_poly.pdbx_strand_id
1 'polypeptide(L)'
;MDTSLLINHMLISVVGWMCGLALGGSLGHLIAKLLFTQPREKLYRSWVTILIPWRTVIFLSVIFVWSPLLVIKLGLGNFTGTVMVGTVLAIFALAMVMKMIFDQMYSKTTWVIFISNARSLLLIAIFATLGVGYVGAGGFGFYLSQQLNLLNYDKLVEGILVLSGLALFCDLILGLVQYWISRRIVSSEGDR
;
A
#
# COMPACT_ATOMS: atom_id res chain seq x y z
N MET A 1 25.20 25.56 7.92
CA MET A 1 24.13 25.26 6.93
C MET A 1 23.13 26.39 7.02
N ASP A 2 22.89 27.08 5.91
CA ASP A 2 22.05 28.29 5.93
C ASP A 2 20.59 27.93 6.19
N THR A 3 19.98 28.60 7.15
CA THR A 3 18.58 28.36 7.56
C THR A 3 17.61 28.55 6.40
N SER A 4 17.90 29.49 5.49
CA SER A 4 17.14 29.73 4.26
C SER A 4 17.12 28.52 3.33
N LEU A 5 18.24 27.81 3.18
CA LEU A 5 18.34 26.63 2.33
C LEU A 5 17.54 25.47 2.91
N LEU A 6 17.58 25.27 4.22
CA LEU A 6 16.78 24.25 4.91
C LEU A 6 15.27 24.52 4.74
N ILE A 7 14.83 25.78 4.96
CA ILE A 7 13.43 26.18 4.83
C ILE A 7 12.93 25.93 3.40
N ASN A 8 13.72 26.28 2.38
CA ASN A 8 13.34 26.06 0.99
C ASN A 8 13.18 24.56 0.65
N HIS A 9 14.09 23.70 1.12
CA HIS A 9 13.98 22.26 0.89
C HIS A 9 12.79 21.65 1.64
N MET A 10 12.52 22.08 2.88
CA MET A 10 11.34 21.67 3.62
C MET A 10 10.06 22.12 2.92
N LEU A 11 9.99 23.35 2.44
CA LEU A 11 8.77 23.86 1.81
C LEU A 11 8.46 23.13 0.50
N ILE A 12 9.47 22.92 -0.36
CA ILE A 12 9.28 22.19 -1.64
C ILE A 12 8.83 20.76 -1.40
N SER A 13 9.44 20.07 -0.43
CA SER A 13 9.08 18.68 -0.11
C SER A 13 7.69 18.58 0.52
N VAL A 14 7.42 19.36 1.57
CA VAL A 14 6.14 19.33 2.30
C VAL A 14 4.97 19.72 1.39
N VAL A 15 5.11 20.77 0.58
CA VAL A 15 4.04 21.17 -0.36
C VAL A 15 3.75 20.06 -1.36
N GLY A 16 4.78 19.47 -1.97
CA GLY A 16 4.61 18.35 -2.90
C GLY A 16 3.93 17.14 -2.24
N TRP A 17 4.30 16.83 -1.00
CA TRP A 17 3.72 15.74 -0.23
C TRP A 17 2.26 16.00 0.16
N MET A 18 1.92 17.23 0.54
CA MET A 18 0.53 17.64 0.81
C MET A 18 -0.33 17.51 -0.45
N CYS A 19 0.17 17.94 -1.61
CA CYS A 19 -0.51 17.75 -2.89
C CYS A 19 -0.73 16.25 -3.18
N GLY A 20 0.29 15.42 -2.97
CA GLY A 20 0.18 13.96 -3.11
C GLY A 20 -0.90 13.36 -2.23
N LEU A 21 -0.92 13.72 -0.93
CA LEU A 21 -1.95 13.26 0.01
C LEU A 21 -3.36 13.69 -0.40
N ALA A 22 -3.54 14.94 -0.83
CA ALA A 22 -4.83 15.45 -1.29
C ALA A 22 -5.32 14.68 -2.52
N LEU A 23 -4.48 14.54 -3.54
CA LEU A 23 -4.82 13.80 -4.76
C LEU A 23 -5.11 12.32 -4.48
N GLY A 24 -4.27 11.67 -3.67
CA GLY A 24 -4.45 10.28 -3.26
C GLY A 24 -5.75 10.06 -2.50
N GLY A 25 -6.06 10.94 -1.55
CA GLY A 25 -7.31 10.88 -0.78
C GLY A 25 -8.55 11.09 -1.65
N SER A 26 -8.53 12.09 -2.55
CA SER A 26 -9.63 12.34 -3.50
C SER A 26 -9.84 11.16 -4.45
N LEU A 27 -8.78 10.61 -5.05
CA LEU A 27 -8.86 9.43 -5.91
C LEU A 27 -9.35 8.20 -5.15
N GLY A 28 -8.86 7.99 -3.92
CA GLY A 28 -9.32 6.90 -3.05
C GLY A 28 -10.80 6.98 -2.75
N HIS A 29 -11.33 8.19 -2.52
CA HIS A 29 -12.77 8.38 -2.33
C HIS A 29 -13.57 8.03 -3.60
N LEU A 30 -13.14 8.51 -4.77
CA LEU A 30 -13.81 8.23 -6.05
C LEU A 30 -13.79 6.73 -6.39
N ILE A 31 -12.63 6.08 -6.25
CA ILE A 31 -12.46 4.66 -6.53
C ILE A 31 -13.25 3.81 -5.52
N ALA A 32 -13.22 4.16 -4.23
CA ALA A 32 -14.02 3.47 -3.21
C ALA A 32 -15.51 3.56 -3.54
N LYS A 33 -15.98 4.74 -3.95
CA LYS A 33 -17.36 4.92 -4.37
C LYS A 33 -17.66 4.01 -5.56
N LEU A 34 -16.85 4.02 -6.62
CA LEU A 34 -17.08 3.21 -7.82
C LEU A 34 -17.05 1.69 -7.55
N LEU A 35 -16.12 1.22 -6.71
CA LEU A 35 -15.96 -0.21 -6.41
C LEU A 35 -16.97 -0.74 -5.40
N PHE A 36 -17.39 0.09 -4.44
CA PHE A 36 -18.16 -0.38 -3.28
C PHE A 36 -19.60 0.14 -3.19
N THR A 37 -20.07 1.06 -4.04
CA THR A 37 -21.47 1.56 -4.00
C THR A 37 -22.52 0.59 -4.55
N GLN A 38 -22.24 -0.71 -4.59
CA GLN A 38 -23.29 -1.66 -4.98
C GLN A 38 -24.40 -1.73 -3.91
N PRO A 39 -25.68 -1.85 -4.33
CA PRO A 39 -26.82 -1.82 -3.42
C PRO A 39 -26.72 -2.93 -2.36
N ARG A 40 -27.04 -2.56 -1.11
CA ARG A 40 -26.94 -3.33 0.15
C ARG A 40 -27.53 -4.75 0.13
N GLU A 41 -28.34 -5.10 -0.86
CA GLU A 41 -29.19 -6.30 -0.84
C GLU A 41 -28.46 -7.64 -1.05
N LYS A 42 -27.15 -7.67 -1.29
CA LYS A 42 -26.40 -8.94 -1.34
C LYS A 42 -25.21 -8.94 -0.39
N LEU A 43 -25.49 -9.17 0.89
CA LEU A 43 -24.52 -9.58 1.93
C LEU A 43 -23.54 -10.65 1.43
N TYR A 44 -23.97 -11.56 0.56
CA TYR A 44 -23.09 -12.57 -0.05
C TYR A 44 -22.00 -11.98 -0.96
N ARG A 45 -22.29 -10.93 -1.73
CA ARG A 45 -21.33 -10.26 -2.61
C ARG A 45 -20.30 -9.44 -1.83
N SER A 46 -20.67 -8.95 -0.64
CA SER A 46 -19.78 -8.26 0.30
C SER A 46 -18.61 -9.16 0.75
N TRP A 47 -18.85 -10.44 1.01
CA TRP A 47 -17.77 -11.36 1.43
C TRP A 47 -16.70 -11.59 0.37
N VAL A 48 -17.10 -11.65 -0.90
CA VAL A 48 -16.16 -11.81 -2.02
C VAL A 48 -15.24 -10.58 -2.13
N THR A 49 -15.74 -9.38 -1.81
CA THR A 49 -14.90 -8.16 -1.82
C THR A 49 -13.81 -8.16 -0.73
N ILE A 50 -13.96 -8.94 0.34
CA ILE A 50 -12.93 -9.12 1.38
C ILE A 50 -11.75 -9.96 0.86
N LEU A 51 -12.01 -10.87 -0.09
CA LEU A 51 -11.02 -11.73 -0.71
C LEU A 51 -10.27 -11.02 -1.84
N ILE A 52 -10.82 -9.95 -2.42
CA ILE A 52 -10.12 -9.17 -3.44
C ILE A 52 -8.89 -8.52 -2.77
N PRO A 53 -7.65 -8.84 -3.21
CA PRO A 53 -6.43 -8.33 -2.60
C PRO A 53 -6.12 -6.90 -3.10
N TRP A 54 -7.12 -6.01 -3.12
CA TRP A 54 -7.00 -4.66 -3.65
C TRP A 54 -5.92 -3.85 -2.91
N ARG A 55 -5.72 -4.13 -1.62
CA ARG A 55 -4.64 -3.54 -0.80
C ARG A 55 -3.28 -3.94 -1.31
N THR A 56 -3.10 -5.23 -1.63
CA THR A 56 -1.89 -5.73 -2.24
C THR A 56 -1.67 -5.08 -3.60
N VAL A 57 -2.68 -4.98 -4.45
CA VAL A 57 -2.54 -4.33 -5.78
C VAL A 57 -2.06 -2.88 -5.64
N ILE A 58 -2.66 -2.12 -4.73
CA ILE A 58 -2.21 -0.75 -4.43
C ILE A 58 -0.76 -0.75 -3.91
N PHE A 59 -0.43 -1.70 -3.05
CA PHE A 59 0.91 -1.83 -2.49
C PHE A 59 1.97 -2.23 -3.52
N LEU A 60 1.65 -3.12 -4.46
CA LEU A 60 2.51 -3.46 -5.59
C LEU A 60 2.82 -2.23 -6.44
N SER A 61 1.83 -1.33 -6.57
CA SER A 61 2.04 -0.04 -7.22
C SER A 61 3.06 0.82 -6.46
N VAL A 62 3.07 0.77 -5.12
CA VAL A 62 4.13 1.42 -4.31
C VAL A 62 5.50 0.82 -4.59
N ILE A 63 5.64 -0.52 -4.60
CA ILE A 63 6.93 -1.17 -4.90
C ILE A 63 7.43 -0.75 -6.28
N PHE A 64 6.52 -0.69 -7.27
CA PHE A 64 6.86 -0.25 -8.61
C PHE A 64 7.28 1.22 -8.64
N VAL A 65 6.57 2.10 -7.94
CA VAL A 65 6.94 3.53 -7.83
C VAL A 65 8.27 3.72 -7.11
N TRP A 66 8.53 2.91 -6.08
CA TRP A 66 9.78 2.91 -5.33
C TRP A 66 10.92 2.22 -6.09
N SER A 67 10.63 1.59 -7.23
CA SER A 67 11.64 0.96 -8.05
C SER A 67 12.54 2.03 -8.66
N PRO A 68 13.87 1.84 -8.61
CA PRO A 68 14.83 2.73 -9.26
C PRO A 68 14.63 2.88 -10.77
N LEU A 69 13.85 1.97 -11.38
CA LEU A 69 13.54 1.99 -12.81
C LEU A 69 12.89 3.30 -13.25
N LEU A 70 12.04 3.91 -12.42
CA LEU A 70 11.45 5.22 -12.73
C LEU A 70 12.49 6.32 -12.71
N VAL A 71 13.44 6.27 -11.78
CA VAL A 71 14.53 7.26 -11.67
C VAL A 71 15.44 7.19 -12.87
N ILE A 72 15.85 5.98 -13.25
CA ILE A 72 16.75 5.74 -14.39
C ILE A 72 16.09 6.20 -15.69
N LYS A 73 14.79 5.92 -15.89
CA LYS A 73 14.10 6.26 -17.14
C LYS A 73 13.75 7.75 -17.25
N LEU A 74 13.39 8.39 -16.15
CA LEU A 74 12.93 9.78 -16.19
C LEU A 74 14.10 10.78 -16.14
N GLY A 75 15.25 10.40 -15.57
CA GLY A 75 16.44 11.26 -15.53
C GLY A 75 16.26 12.56 -14.73
N LEU A 76 15.27 12.63 -13.84
CA LEU A 76 14.84 13.86 -13.15
C LEU A 76 15.75 14.26 -11.96
N GLY A 77 16.86 13.55 -11.72
CA GLY A 77 17.80 13.83 -10.64
C GLY A 77 17.13 13.92 -9.27
N ASN A 78 17.43 14.96 -8.49
CA ASN A 78 16.86 15.17 -7.15
C ASN A 78 15.33 15.33 -7.14
N PHE A 79 14.74 15.87 -8.22
CA PHE A 79 13.30 16.04 -8.32
C PHE A 79 12.57 14.69 -8.33
N THR A 80 13.22 13.63 -8.82
CA THR A 80 12.69 12.27 -8.78
C THR A 80 12.35 11.83 -7.36
N GLY A 81 13.22 12.14 -6.38
CA GLY A 81 12.98 11.75 -4.99
C GLY A 81 11.71 12.38 -4.43
N THR A 82 11.49 13.67 -4.69
CA THR A 82 10.27 14.38 -4.27
C THR A 82 9.03 13.78 -4.92
N VAL A 83 9.07 13.52 -6.24
CA VAL A 83 7.95 12.92 -6.98
C VAL A 83 7.66 11.50 -6.49
N MET A 84 8.69 10.68 -6.25
CA MET A 84 8.54 9.33 -5.72
C MET A 84 7.85 9.34 -4.36
N VAL A 85 8.35 10.14 -3.41
CA VAL A 85 7.75 10.24 -2.07
C VAL A 85 6.33 10.78 -2.14
N GLY A 86 6.07 11.84 -2.92
CA GLY A 86 4.73 12.38 -3.12
C GLY A 86 3.76 11.34 -3.72
N THR A 87 4.20 10.54 -4.68
CA THR A 87 3.42 9.47 -5.29
C THR A 87 3.15 8.33 -4.31
N VAL A 88 4.15 7.91 -3.53
CA VAL A 88 3.98 6.91 -2.47
C VAL A 88 2.96 7.37 -1.43
N LEU A 89 3.05 8.62 -0.98
CA LEU A 89 2.07 9.20 -0.06
C LEU A 89 0.67 9.24 -0.67
N ALA A 90 0.55 9.60 -1.95
CA ALA A 90 -0.74 9.57 -2.66
C ALA A 90 -1.33 8.14 -2.69
N ILE A 91 -0.52 7.13 -3.00
CA ILE A 91 -0.93 5.73 -3.05
C ILE A 91 -1.34 5.23 -1.66
N PHE A 92 -0.62 5.60 -0.59
CA PHE A 92 -0.99 5.27 0.78
C PHE A 92 -2.30 5.96 1.21
N ALA A 93 -2.45 7.25 0.90
CA ALA A 93 -3.68 7.99 1.19
C ALA A 93 -4.88 7.35 0.48
N LEU A 94 -4.72 6.94 -0.78
CA LEU A 94 -5.71 6.21 -1.56
C LEU A 94 -6.10 4.90 -0.86
N ALA A 95 -5.13 4.08 -0.45
CA ALA A 95 -5.38 2.82 0.27
C ALA A 95 -6.13 3.03 1.59
N MET A 96 -5.75 4.05 2.36
CA MET A 96 -6.33 4.37 3.67
C MET A 96 -7.76 4.88 3.54
N VAL A 97 -8.03 5.79 2.59
CA VAL A 97 -9.39 6.30 2.35
C VAL A 97 -10.31 5.18 1.85
N MET A 98 -9.85 4.34 0.91
CA MET A 98 -10.61 3.17 0.48
C MET A 98 -10.93 2.23 1.63
N LYS A 99 -9.96 1.97 2.52
CA LYS A 99 -10.16 1.14 3.72
C LYS A 99 -11.18 1.77 4.67
N MET A 100 -11.08 3.07 4.92
CA MET A 100 -11.99 3.79 5.80
C MET A 100 -13.43 3.69 5.30
N ILE A 101 -13.67 3.97 4.02
CA ILE A 101 -15.01 3.89 3.42
C ILE A 101 -15.51 2.45 3.45
N PHE A 102 -14.66 1.47 3.12
CA PHE A 102 -14.99 0.04 3.23
C PHE A 102 -15.42 -0.35 4.66
N ASP A 103 -14.65 0.06 5.68
CA ASP A 103 -14.93 -0.21 7.09
C ASP A 103 -16.20 0.50 7.57
N GLN A 104 -16.56 1.66 7.00
CA GLN A 104 -17.82 2.35 7.29
C GLN A 104 -19.05 1.67 6.66
N MET A 105 -18.91 1.14 5.44
CA MET A 105 -20.04 0.48 4.75
C MET A 105 -20.34 -0.92 5.28
N TYR A 106 -19.31 -1.62 5.77
CA TYR A 106 -19.45 -2.96 6.33
C TYR A 106 -19.21 -2.89 7.83
N SER A 107 -20.27 -2.99 8.64
CA SER A 107 -20.14 -3.05 10.10
C SER A 107 -19.32 -4.28 10.48
N LYS A 108 -18.07 -4.06 10.89
CA LYS A 108 -17.16 -5.13 11.26
C LYS A 108 -17.17 -5.31 12.77
N THR A 109 -17.22 -6.56 13.19
CA THR A 109 -16.85 -6.94 14.55
C THR A 109 -15.38 -6.60 14.83
N THR A 110 -15.06 -6.35 16.10
CA THR A 110 -13.72 -5.95 16.57
C THR A 110 -12.60 -6.86 16.04
N TRP A 111 -12.84 -8.17 15.98
CA TRP A 111 -11.89 -9.15 15.45
C TRP A 111 -11.57 -8.96 13.96
N VAL A 112 -12.59 -8.65 13.17
CA VAL A 112 -12.42 -8.41 11.72
C VAL A 112 -11.67 -7.10 11.49
N ILE A 113 -11.87 -6.09 12.35
CA ILE A 113 -11.08 -4.85 12.33
C ILE A 113 -9.61 -5.13 12.66
N PHE A 114 -9.33 -5.94 13.68
CA PHE A 114 -7.98 -6.30 14.08
C PHE A 114 -7.21 -6.98 12.94
N ILE A 115 -7.80 -8.00 12.31
CA ILE A 115 -7.18 -8.72 11.18
C ILE A 115 -7.02 -7.81 9.97
N SER A 116 -8.02 -6.97 9.69
CA SER A 116 -7.96 -5.95 8.64
C SER A 116 -6.78 -4.99 8.87
N ASN A 117 -6.53 -4.54 10.09
CA ASN A 117 -5.39 -3.68 10.41
C ASN A 117 -4.06 -4.44 10.34
N ALA A 118 -4.01 -5.69 10.81
CA ALA A 118 -2.83 -6.55 10.71
C ALA A 118 -2.39 -6.75 9.25
N ARG A 119 -3.34 -6.93 8.31
CA ARG A 119 -3.07 -6.99 6.87
C ARG A 119 -2.38 -5.72 6.36
N SER A 120 -2.92 -4.56 6.71
CA SER A 120 -2.33 -3.27 6.32
C SER A 120 -0.94 -3.06 6.93
N LEU A 121 -0.75 -3.42 8.21
CA LEU A 121 0.54 -3.32 8.90
C LEU A 121 1.58 -4.26 8.30
N LEU A 122 1.19 -5.48 7.91
CA LEU A 122 2.09 -6.42 7.26
C LEU A 122 2.63 -5.85 5.94
N LEU A 123 1.76 -5.26 5.11
CA LEU A 123 2.19 -4.58 3.88
C LEU A 123 3.12 -3.40 4.20
N ILE A 124 2.77 -2.54 5.15
CA ILE A 124 3.63 -1.42 5.58
C ILE A 124 4.99 -1.92 6.07
N ALA A 125 5.04 -3.03 6.82
CA ALA A 125 6.28 -3.63 7.30
C ALA A 125 7.15 -4.10 6.12
N ILE A 126 6.57 -4.78 5.14
CA ILE A 126 7.27 -5.19 3.91
C ILE A 126 7.86 -3.95 3.20
N PHE A 127 7.10 -2.85 3.10
CA PHE A 127 7.62 -1.62 2.48
C PHE A 127 8.72 -0.98 3.31
N ALA A 128 8.58 -0.97 4.63
CA ALA A 128 9.62 -0.45 5.53
C ALA A 128 10.94 -1.21 5.33
N THR A 129 10.91 -2.54 5.11
CA THR A 129 12.13 -3.31 4.81
C THR A 129 12.83 -2.88 3.51
N LEU A 130 12.09 -2.35 2.53
CA LEU A 130 12.68 -1.77 1.32
C LEU A 130 13.44 -0.48 1.66
N GLY A 131 12.81 0.39 2.45
CA GLY A 131 13.42 1.65 2.90
C GLY A 131 14.69 1.43 3.73
N VAL A 132 14.65 0.46 4.64
CA VAL A 132 15.79 0.08 5.49
C VAL A 132 16.99 -0.45 4.67
N GLY A 133 16.73 -1.04 3.51
CA GLY A 133 17.77 -1.46 2.57
C GLY A 133 18.65 -0.32 2.07
N TYR A 134 18.10 0.89 1.91
CA TYR A 134 18.85 2.06 1.44
C TYR A 134 19.83 2.61 2.48
N VAL A 135 19.55 2.42 3.78
CA VAL A 135 20.45 2.80 4.87
C VAL A 135 21.49 1.72 5.20
N GLY A 136 21.56 0.64 4.42
CA GLY A 136 22.60 -0.38 4.53
C GLY A 136 22.41 -1.36 5.69
N ALA A 137 21.24 -1.41 6.32
CA ALA A 137 20.98 -2.32 7.44
C ALA A 137 20.72 -3.79 7.03
N GLY A 138 20.96 -4.14 5.76
CA GLY A 138 20.81 -5.50 5.22
C GLY A 138 19.38 -5.84 4.76
N GLY A 139 19.09 -7.14 4.65
CA GLY A 139 17.77 -7.68 4.27
C GLY A 139 17.42 -7.57 2.78
N PHE A 140 16.14 -7.73 2.47
CA PHE A 140 15.66 -7.79 1.08
C PHE A 140 15.79 -6.43 0.36
N GLY A 141 15.59 -5.31 1.07
CA GLY A 141 15.82 -3.98 0.51
C GLY A 141 17.28 -3.78 0.11
N PHE A 142 18.23 -4.27 0.92
CA PHE A 142 19.66 -4.22 0.59
C PHE A 142 19.97 -5.07 -0.64
N TYR A 143 19.41 -6.28 -0.73
CA TYR A 143 19.55 -7.13 -1.92
C TYR A 143 19.11 -6.39 -3.20
N LEU A 144 17.94 -5.75 -3.20
CA LEU A 144 17.46 -4.99 -4.35
C LEU A 144 18.37 -3.79 -4.67
N SER A 145 18.82 -3.06 -3.65
CA SER A 145 19.77 -1.94 -3.80
C SER A 145 21.11 -2.40 -4.40
N GLN A 146 21.59 -3.57 -3.99
CA GLN A 146 22.82 -4.15 -4.54
C GLN A 146 22.65 -4.54 -6.02
N GLN A 147 21.54 -5.19 -6.40
CA GLN A 147 21.29 -5.52 -7.80
C GLN A 147 21.18 -4.26 -8.68
N LEU A 148 20.60 -3.18 -8.13
CA LEU A 148 20.59 -1.90 -8.79
C LEU A 148 22.00 -1.36 -9.04
N ASN A 149 22.84 -1.35 -8.01
CA ASN A 149 24.22 -0.84 -8.10
C ASN A 149 25.09 -1.68 -9.06
N LEU A 150 24.80 -2.98 -9.17
CA LEU A 150 25.44 -3.89 -10.13
C LEU A 150 24.83 -3.83 -11.54
N LEU A 151 23.80 -2.99 -11.75
CA LEU A 151 23.05 -2.87 -13.01
C LEU A 151 22.46 -4.22 -13.50
N ASN A 152 22.21 -5.16 -12.58
CA ASN A 152 21.66 -6.47 -12.90
C ASN A 152 20.12 -6.43 -12.85
N TYR A 153 19.53 -5.83 -13.89
CA TYR A 153 18.10 -5.56 -13.96
C TYR A 153 17.24 -6.83 -13.94
N ASP A 154 17.73 -7.94 -14.50
CA ASP A 154 17.02 -9.23 -14.49
C ASP A 154 16.80 -9.71 -13.05
N LYS A 155 17.86 -9.66 -12.23
CA LYS A 155 17.79 -10.03 -10.80
C LYS A 155 17.01 -9.02 -9.96
N LEU A 156 17.04 -7.74 -10.33
CA LEU A 156 16.21 -6.72 -9.70
C LEU A 156 14.71 -6.99 -9.92
N VAL A 157 14.31 -7.29 -11.17
CA VAL A 157 12.92 -7.61 -11.52
C VAL A 157 12.49 -8.91 -10.85
N GLU A 158 13.34 -9.95 -10.87
CA GLU A 158 13.11 -11.21 -10.16
C GLU A 158 12.85 -10.97 -8.67
N GLY A 159 13.69 -10.15 -8.01
CA GLY A 159 13.51 -9.79 -6.61
C GLY A 159 12.20 -9.04 -6.34
N ILE A 160 11.83 -8.08 -7.18
CA ILE A 160 10.56 -7.36 -7.08
C ILE A 160 9.38 -8.33 -7.20
N LEU A 161 9.41 -9.27 -8.16
CA LEU A 161 8.37 -10.28 -8.35
C LEU A 161 8.26 -11.22 -7.15
N VAL A 162 9.39 -11.67 -6.59
CA VAL A 162 9.41 -12.52 -5.38
C VAL A 162 8.77 -11.80 -4.19
N LEU A 163 9.16 -10.53 -3.95
CA LEU A 163 8.59 -9.74 -2.86
C LEU A 163 7.10 -9.48 -3.05
N SER A 164 6.71 -9.20 -4.29
CA SER A 164 5.32 -8.99 -4.70
C SER A 164 4.48 -10.24 -4.47
N GLY A 165 4.99 -11.40 -4.87
CA GLY A 165 4.38 -12.70 -4.65
C GLY A 165 4.23 -13.02 -3.16
N LEU A 166 5.26 -12.75 -2.36
CA LEU A 166 5.21 -12.93 -0.90
C LEU A 166 4.16 -12.03 -0.24
N ALA A 167 4.13 -10.74 -0.61
CA ALA A 167 3.14 -9.79 -0.09
C ALA A 167 1.71 -10.23 -0.45
N LEU A 168 1.48 -10.67 -1.69
CA LEU A 168 0.20 -11.21 -2.13
C LEU A 168 -0.18 -12.48 -1.37
N PHE A 169 0.76 -13.42 -1.23
CA PHE A 169 0.53 -14.67 -0.52
C PHE A 169 0.13 -14.43 0.94
N CYS A 170 0.88 -13.59 1.66
CA CYS A 170 0.56 -13.24 3.04
C CYS A 170 -0.79 -12.50 3.16
N ASP A 171 -1.10 -11.57 2.25
CA ASP A 171 -2.38 -10.85 2.26
C ASP A 171 -3.56 -11.78 1.97
N LEU A 172 -3.40 -12.75 1.05
CA LEU A 172 -4.42 -13.76 0.76
C LEU A 172 -4.67 -14.69 1.95
N ILE A 173 -3.61 -15.14 2.64
CA ILE A 173 -3.76 -15.96 3.85
C ILE A 173 -4.56 -15.20 4.90
N LEU A 174 -4.16 -13.96 5.22
CA LEU A 174 -4.86 -13.15 6.20
C LEU A 174 -6.28 -12.80 5.75
N GLY A 175 -6.50 -12.61 4.45
CA GLY A 175 -7.84 -12.39 3.88
C GLY A 175 -8.74 -13.61 4.02
N LEU A 176 -8.20 -14.82 3.84
CA LEU A 176 -8.92 -16.07 4.03
C LEU A 176 -9.28 -16.28 5.51
N VAL A 177 -8.34 -16.00 6.43
CA VAL A 177 -8.59 -16.00 7.88
C VAL A 177 -9.68 -15.00 8.27
N GLN A 178 -9.61 -13.78 7.72
CA GLN A 178 -10.62 -12.74 7.94
C GLN A 178 -12.00 -13.20 7.44
N TYR A 179 -12.06 -13.81 6.25
CA TYR A 179 -13.30 -14.36 5.70
C TYR A 179 -13.88 -15.47 6.58
N TRP A 180 -13.06 -16.40 7.06
CA TRP A 180 -13.50 -17.51 7.91
C TRP A 180 -14.09 -17.03 9.25
N ILE A 181 -13.38 -16.13 9.94
CA ILE A 181 -13.84 -15.59 11.21
C ILE A 181 -15.16 -14.85 11.02
N SER A 182 -15.24 -14.05 9.97
CA SER A 182 -16.41 -13.23 9.74
C SER A 182 -17.64 -14.04 9.33
N ARG A 183 -17.46 -15.18 8.63
CA ARG A 183 -18.56 -16.13 8.35
C ARG A 183 -19.08 -16.80 9.63
N ARG A 184 -18.20 -17.19 10.55
CA ARG A 184 -18.59 -17.83 11.82
C ARG A 184 -19.42 -16.91 12.73
N ILE A 185 -19.13 -15.62 12.70
CA ILE A 185 -19.86 -14.62 13.50
C ILE A 185 -21.30 -14.49 12.99
N VAL A 186 -21.49 -14.38 11.67
CA VAL A 186 -22.83 -14.27 11.08
C VAL A 186 -23.68 -15.52 11.34
N SER A 187 -23.09 -16.72 11.26
CA SER A 187 -23.85 -17.94 11.60
C SER A 187 -24.31 -17.95 13.05
N SER A 188 -23.55 -17.37 13.98
CA SER A 188 -23.93 -17.33 15.40
C SER A 188 -25.05 -16.34 15.73
N GLU A 189 -25.25 -15.31 14.90
CA GLU A 189 -26.32 -14.32 15.07
C GLU A 189 -27.64 -14.77 14.43
N GLY A 190 -27.60 -15.62 13.40
CA GLY A 190 -28.82 -16.14 12.74
C GLY A 190 -29.56 -17.24 13.51
N ASP A 191 -28.93 -17.85 14.51
CA ASP A 191 -29.51 -18.90 15.35
C ASP A 191 -30.15 -18.37 16.66
N ARG A 192 -30.19 -17.05 16.86
CA ARG A 192 -30.81 -16.38 18.01
C ARG A 192 -32.11 -15.70 17.61
#